data_AF-A0A1D8U2R2-F1
#
_entry.id   AF-A0A1D8U2R2-F1
#
_cell.length_a   1.000
_cell.length_b   1.000
_cell.length_c   1.000
_cell.angle_alpha   90.00
_cell.angle_beta   90.00
_cell.angle_gamma   90.00
#
_symmetry.space_group_name_H-M   'P 1'
#
loop_
_entity.id
_entity.type
_entity.pdbx_description
1 polymer ?
#
loop_
_entity_poly.entity_id
_entity_poly.type
_entity_poly.pdbx_seq_one_letter_code
_entity_poly.pdbx_strand_id
1 'polypeptide(L)'
;MLPLDQAGWHMSTKLSVPEGIHLLPLPPSTPELQPAERLWPLVNEPLANLANDRYELVEDLVERRCRQLLQQQKLIEGLTFYHWWPEVKGARCRGIQPDMI
;
A
#
# COMPACT_ATOMS: atom_id res chain seq x y z
N MET A 1 5.84 -7.56 7.00
CA MET A 1 6.09 -6.11 7.08
C MET A 1 5.03 -5.39 6.27
N LEU A 2 4.65 -4.19 6.69
CA LEU A 2 3.67 -3.34 6.02
C LEU A 2 4.31 -1.97 5.75
N PRO A 3 4.71 -1.67 4.50
CA PRO A 3 5.20 -0.34 4.15
C PRO A 3 4.07 0.69 4.19
N LEU A 4 4.35 1.86 4.77
CA LEU A 4 3.40 2.96 4.92
C LEU A 4 4.07 4.30 4.65
N ASP A 5 3.31 5.24 4.10
CA ASP A 5 3.67 6.65 4.11
C ASP A 5 3.71 7.21 5.55
N GLN A 6 4.23 8.42 5.68
CA GLN A 6 4.34 9.11 6.98
C GLN A 6 3.13 9.98 7.31
N ALA A 7 1.93 9.62 6.85
CA ALA A 7 0.73 10.32 7.27
C ALA A 7 0.58 10.26 8.81
N GLY A 8 0.09 11.35 9.42
CA GLY A 8 0.15 11.52 10.88
C GLY A 8 -0.56 10.42 11.70
N TRP A 9 -1.55 9.76 11.11
CA TRP A 9 -2.26 8.62 11.70
C TRP A 9 -1.44 7.33 11.69
N HIS A 10 -0.58 7.11 10.69
CA HIS A 10 0.38 6.00 10.64
C HIS A 10 1.54 6.18 11.63
N MET A 11 1.92 7.43 11.93
CA MET A 11 3.03 7.76 12.84
C MET A 11 2.56 8.02 14.29
N SER A 12 1.26 7.85 14.57
CA SER A 12 0.69 8.13 15.87
C SER A 12 1.16 7.14 16.94
N THR A 13 1.60 7.65 18.09
CA THR A 13 1.92 6.82 19.26
C THR A 13 0.69 6.13 19.88
N LYS A 14 -0.51 6.54 19.45
CA LYS A 14 -1.78 5.92 19.85
C LYS A 14 -2.20 4.76 18.95
N LEU A 15 -1.46 4.49 17.86
CA LEU A 15 -1.74 3.37 16.97
C LEU A 15 -1.37 2.05 17.66
N SER A 16 -2.35 1.17 17.85
CA SER A 16 -2.12 -0.20 18.33
C SER A 16 -1.86 -1.10 17.12
N VAL A 17 -0.67 -1.66 17.02
CA VAL A 17 -0.28 -2.57 15.93
C VAL A 17 -0.47 -4.02 16.39
N PRO A 18 -1.26 -4.84 15.68
CA PRO A 18 -1.45 -6.25 15.99
C PRO A 18 -0.13 -7.04 15.96
N GLU A 19 -0.06 -8.11 16.75
CA GLU A 19 1.08 -9.02 16.73
C GLU A 19 1.30 -9.62 15.33
N GLY A 20 2.58 -9.74 14.93
CA GLY A 20 2.97 -10.24 13.61
C GLY A 20 2.97 -9.18 12.50
N ILE A 21 2.47 -7.96 12.76
CA ILE A 21 2.57 -6.83 11.83
C ILE A 21 3.73 -5.93 12.24
N HIS A 22 4.64 -5.69 11.31
CA HIS A 22 5.76 -4.76 11.46
C HIS A 22 5.59 -3.62 10.47
N LEU A 23 5.35 -2.41 10.96
CA LEU A 23 5.23 -1.22 10.13
C LEU A 23 6.62 -0.78 9.64
N LEU A 24 6.72 -0.42 8.37
CA LEU A 24 7.90 0.19 7.78
C LEU A 24 7.53 1.58 7.24
N PRO A 25 7.88 2.67 7.95
CA PRO A 25 7.72 4.01 7.40
C PRO A 25 8.66 4.19 6.21
N LEU A 26 8.10 4.57 5.06
CA LEU A 26 8.83 4.92 3.85
C LEU A 26 9.46 6.32 3.98
N PRO A 27 10.52 6.64 3.22
CA PRO A 27 11.01 8.02 3.12
C PRO A 27 9.88 8.99 2.72
N PRO A 28 9.86 10.24 3.23
CA PRO A 28 8.82 11.19 2.89
C PRO A 28 8.73 11.41 1.37
N SER A 29 7.50 11.57 0.86
CA SER A 29 7.24 11.90 -0.54
C SER A 29 7.81 10.90 -1.56
N THR A 30 7.81 9.60 -1.24
CA THR A 30 8.26 8.52 -2.15
C THR A 30 7.11 7.57 -2.55
N PRO A 31 6.05 8.05 -3.23
CA PRO A 31 4.91 7.22 -3.61
C PRO A 31 5.29 6.04 -4.52
N GLU A 32 6.38 6.15 -5.28
CA GLU A 32 6.91 5.07 -6.13
C GLU A 32 7.33 3.81 -5.35
N LEU A 33 7.67 3.96 -4.07
CA LEU A 33 8.06 2.86 -3.18
C LEU A 33 6.87 2.22 -2.47
N GLN A 34 5.68 2.81 -2.55
CA GLN A 34 4.48 2.32 -1.88
C GLN A 34 3.68 1.40 -2.83
N PRO A 35 3.59 0.08 -2.54
CA PRO A 35 2.81 -0.85 -3.37
C PRO A 35 1.38 -0.40 -3.63
N ALA A 36 0.73 0.23 -2.64
CA ALA A 36 -0.64 0.69 -2.77
C ALA A 36 -0.80 1.78 -3.85
N GLU A 37 0.15 2.71 -3.97
CA GLU A 37 0.15 3.78 -4.99
C GLU A 37 0.26 3.20 -6.41
N ARG A 38 1.00 2.09 -6.57
CA ARG A 38 1.13 1.39 -7.86
C ARG A 38 -0.19 0.79 -8.35
N LEU A 39 -1.14 0.54 -7.44
CA LEU A 39 -2.45 -0.02 -7.77
C LEU A 39 -3.49 1.04 -8.18
N TRP A 40 -3.31 2.30 -7.81
CA TRP A 40 -4.29 3.35 -8.06
C TRP A 40 -4.70 3.49 -9.53
N PRO A 41 -3.78 3.45 -10.52
CA PRO A 41 -4.18 3.50 -11.92
C PRO A 41 -5.13 2.37 -12.31
N LEU A 42 -4.93 1.15 -11.80
CA LEU A 42 -5.77 0.00 -12.11
C LEU A 42 -7.14 0.07 -11.42
N VAL A 43 -7.18 0.58 -10.19
CA VAL A 43 -8.42 0.75 -9.41
C VAL A 43 -9.26 1.91 -9.96
N ASN A 44 -8.63 2.98 -10.42
CA ASN A 44 -9.30 4.19 -10.90
C ASN A 44 -9.72 4.12 -12.37
N GLU A 45 -9.13 3.21 -13.17
CA GLU A 45 -9.51 2.97 -14.57
C GLU A 45 -11.03 2.93 -14.83
N PRO A 46 -11.86 2.15 -14.09
CA PRO A 46 -13.31 2.12 -14.30
C PRO A 46 -14.03 3.42 -13.96
N LEU A 47 -13.40 4.33 -13.21
CA LEU A 47 -13.96 5.62 -12.83
C LEU A 47 -13.56 6.73 -13.83
N ALA A 48 -12.55 6.49 -14.66
CA ALA A 48 -11.98 7.51 -15.53
C ALA A 48 -13.05 8.04 -16.49
N ASN A 49 -13.20 9.37 -16.52
CA ASN A 49 -14.15 10.10 -17.37
C ASN A 49 -15.64 9.84 -17.06
N LEU A 50 -15.96 9.25 -15.91
CA LEU A 50 -17.34 9.13 -15.45
C LEU A 50 -17.69 10.30 -14.52
N ALA A 51 -18.70 11.08 -14.90
CA ALA A 51 -19.35 12.01 -13.99
C ALA A 51 -20.35 11.22 -13.15
N ASN A 52 -20.04 11.03 -11.87
CA ASN A 52 -20.90 10.32 -10.92
C ASN A 52 -21.47 11.32 -9.91
N ASP A 53 -22.80 11.34 -9.78
CA ASP A 53 -23.54 12.15 -8.82
C ASP A 53 -23.91 11.38 -7.54
N ARG A 54 -23.59 10.08 -7.51
CA ARG A 54 -23.92 9.16 -6.42
C ARG A 54 -22.69 8.39 -5.97
N TYR A 55 -22.48 8.40 -4.65
CA TYR A 55 -21.37 7.70 -4.00
C TYR A 55 -21.44 6.18 -4.22
N GLU A 56 -22.64 5.60 -4.13
CA GLU A 56 -22.85 4.15 -4.28
C GLU A 56 -22.32 3.60 -5.61
N LEU A 57 -22.42 4.38 -6.70
CA LEU A 57 -21.91 3.96 -8.00
C LEU A 57 -20.38 3.87 -8.01
N VAL A 58 -19.70 4.78 -7.32
CA VAL A 58 -18.23 4.75 -7.19
C VAL A 58 -17.81 3.52 -6.39
N GLU A 59 -18.48 3.24 -5.27
CA GLU A 59 -18.22 2.04 -4.47
C GLU A 59 -18.38 0.76 -5.28
N ASP A 60 -19.50 0.60 -6.00
CA ASP A 60 -19.78 -0.59 -6.81
C ASP A 60 -18.74 -0.80 -7.93
N LEU A 61 -18.28 0.28 -8.56
CA LEU A 61 -17.26 0.20 -9.62
C LEU A 61 -15.90 -0.19 -9.05
N VAL A 62 -15.48 0.44 -7.95
CA VAL A 62 -14.22 0.12 -7.27
C VAL A 62 -14.24 -1.30 -6.73
N GLU A 63 -15.31 -1.74 -6.06
CA GLU A 63 -15.43 -3.09 -5.51
C GLU A 63 -15.33 -4.14 -6.63
N ARG A 64 -16.11 -3.99 -7.71
CA ARG A 64 -16.05 -4.90 -8.85
C ARG A 64 -14.66 -4.97 -9.45
N ARG A 65 -13.98 -3.82 -9.58
CA ARG A 65 -12.61 -3.78 -10.10
C ARG A 65 -11.62 -4.49 -9.17
N CYS A 66 -11.70 -4.25 -7.86
CA CYS A 66 -10.89 -4.95 -6.87
C CYS A 66 -11.10 -6.47 -6.95
N ARG A 67 -12.35 -6.95 -7.09
CA ARG A 67 -12.63 -8.39 -7.27
C ARG A 67 -12.00 -8.99 -8.54
N GLN A 68 -11.96 -8.24 -9.63
CA GLN A 68 -11.27 -8.67 -10.85
C GLN A 68 -9.75 -8.71 -10.65
N LEU A 69 -9.17 -7.68 -10.04
CA LEU A 69 -7.73 -7.60 -9.74
C LEU A 69 -7.28 -8.73 -8.80
N LEU A 70 -8.14 -9.16 -7.87
CA LEU A 70 -7.92 -10.35 -7.04
C LEU A 70 -7.81 -11.66 -7.82
N GLN A 71 -8.15 -11.70 -9.11
CA GLN A 71 -7.94 -12.86 -9.98
C GLN A 71 -6.73 -12.70 -10.91
N GLN A 72 -5.99 -11.58 -10.80
CA GLN A 72 -4.90 -11.21 -11.69
C GLN A 72 -3.56 -11.16 -10.93
N GLN A 73 -3.25 -12.19 -10.13
CA GLN A 73 -2.06 -12.23 -9.26
C GLN A 73 -0.77 -11.81 -9.97
N LYS A 74 -0.51 -12.32 -11.18
CA LYS A 74 0.72 -12.00 -11.93
C LYS A 74 0.84 -10.52 -12.29
N LEU A 75 -0.28 -9.86 -12.59
CA LEU A 75 -0.30 -8.42 -12.86
C LEU A 75 0.05 -7.63 -11.60
N ILE A 76 -0.58 -7.99 -10.48
CA ILE A 76 -0.33 -7.35 -9.18
C ILE A 76 1.12 -7.56 -8.77
N GLU A 77 1.61 -8.80 -8.84
CA GLU A 77 3.01 -9.13 -8.58
C GLU A 77 3.96 -8.30 -9.43
N GLY A 78 3.73 -8.19 -10.74
CA GLY A 78 4.56 -7.37 -11.62
C GLY A 78 4.60 -5.87 -11.26
N LEU A 79 3.59 -5.36 -10.56
CA LEU A 79 3.50 -3.95 -10.15
C LEU A 79 4.03 -3.69 -8.74
N THR A 80 3.94 -4.68 -7.85
CA THR A 80 4.21 -4.49 -6.41
C THR A 80 5.39 -5.32 -5.89
N PHE A 81 5.89 -6.29 -6.65
CA PHE A 81 7.02 -7.11 -6.24
C PHE A 81 8.35 -6.39 -6.49
N TYR A 82 8.85 -5.73 -5.45
CA TYR A 82 10.17 -5.13 -5.46
C TYR A 82 11.22 -6.21 -5.14
N HIS A 83 11.89 -6.74 -6.16
CA HIS A 83 12.89 -7.81 -5.99
C HIS A 83 14.08 -7.43 -5.09
N TRP A 84 14.35 -6.15 -4.93
CA TRP A 84 15.40 -5.60 -4.07
C TRP A 84 14.91 -5.32 -2.63
N TRP A 85 13.65 -5.61 -2.31
CA TRP A 85 13.10 -5.38 -0.99
C TRP A 85 13.79 -6.28 0.04
N PRO A 86 14.16 -5.76 1.22
CA PRO A 86 14.91 -6.54 2.20
C PRO A 86 14.13 -7.76 2.70
N GLU A 87 14.77 -8.91 2.69
CA GLU A 87 14.24 -10.13 3.30
C GLU A 87 14.20 -9.97 4.84
N VAL A 88 13.04 -10.24 5.43
CA VAL A 88 12.91 -10.22 6.90
C VAL A 88 13.41 -11.53 7.47
N LYS A 89 14.68 -11.56 7.89
CA LYS A 89 15.24 -12.69 8.63
C LYS A 89 14.95 -12.52 10.13
N GLY A 90 14.06 -13.36 10.68
CA GLY A 90 13.90 -13.60 12.12
C GLY A 90 13.59 -12.35 12.96
N ALA A 91 12.31 -12.13 13.26
CA ALA A 91 11.84 -11.03 14.09
C ALA A 91 12.61 -10.86 15.42
N ARG A 92 13.52 -9.89 15.45
CA ARG A 92 13.86 -9.05 16.61
C ARG A 92 14.32 -7.69 16.11
N CYS A 93 13.38 -6.87 15.65
CA CYS A 93 13.67 -5.47 15.33
C CYS A 93 13.71 -4.66 16.63
N ARG A 94 14.89 -4.54 17.25
CA ARG A 94 15.20 -3.39 18.09
C ARG A 94 15.70 -2.27 17.18
N GLY A 95 14.98 -1.14 17.18
CA GLY A 95 15.39 0.18 16.69
C GLY A 95 16.22 0.22 15.41
N ILE A 96 15.60 0.56 14.28
CA ILE A 96 16.35 1.06 13.11
C ILE A 96 17.04 2.35 13.57
N GLN A 97 18.38 2.34 13.67
CA GLN A 97 19.16 3.56 13.84
C GLN A 97 19.19 4.35 12.51
N PRO A 98 19.03 5.68 12.55
CA PRO A 98 18.94 6.51 11.37
C PRO A 98 20.34 6.97 10.91
N ASP A 99 21.09 6.08 10.28
CA ASP A 99 22.37 6.43 9.65
C ASP A 99 22.74 5.48 8.51
N MET A 100 22.02 5.61 7.39
CA MET A 100 22.57 5.32 6.06
C MET A 100 21.82 6.11 4.98
N ILE A 101 22.24 7.36 4.79
CA ILE A 101 22.31 8.06 3.50
C ILE A 101 23.77 8.44 3.30
#